data_AF-A0A6S7IYZ4-F1
#
_entry.id   AF-A0A6S7IYZ4-F1
#
_cell.length_a   1.000
_cell.length_b   1.000
_cell.length_c   1.000
_cell.angle_alpha   90.00
_cell.angle_beta   90.00
_cell.angle_gamma   90.00
#
_symmetry.space_group_name_H-M   'P 1'
#
loop_
_entity.id
_entity.type
_entity.pdbx_description
1 polymer ?
#
loop_
_entity_poly.entity_id
_entity_poly.type
_entity_poly.pdbx_seq_one_letter_code
_entity_poly.pdbx_strand_id
1 'polypeptide(L)'
;YALERESLLDKAMLRYAENLESGESAIDQIIESASGSSESLDVQPSPIGWALKSSASRRGLTKNQKKYLTDIFLLGEQTRQKADPDDVSKSMRKARDTDGSSLFKFSRLSSKKSIPEANSTSDNDDDEDDNDNDDDLSSEKEYHRIRDEILNEISLNHPIIYDSYNICEMVATSKLPKFSIAMLQVICRYFELYILN
;
A
#
# COMPACT_ATOMS: atom_id res chain seq x y z
N TYR A 1 52.14 -10.03 40.39
CA TYR A 1 52.44 -9.67 38.99
C TYR A 1 51.61 -10.60 38.12
N ALA A 2 50.48 -10.14 37.58
CA ALA A 2 49.65 -10.95 36.69
C ALA A 2 50.17 -10.72 35.27
N LEU A 3 50.58 -11.78 34.57
CA LEU A 3 50.94 -11.68 33.15
C LEU A 3 49.70 -11.24 32.36
N GLU A 4 49.82 -10.14 31.63
CA GLU A 4 48.79 -9.70 30.69
C GLU A 4 48.48 -10.85 29.72
N ARG A 5 47.20 -11.20 29.62
CA ARG A 5 46.74 -12.23 28.69
C ARG A 5 46.58 -11.58 27.33
N GLU A 6 47.29 -12.10 26.35
CA GLU A 6 47.19 -11.71 24.95
C GLU A 6 45.71 -11.62 24.52
N SER A 7 45.33 -10.46 23.97
CA SER A 7 43.98 -10.20 23.53
C SER A 7 43.65 -11.02 22.28
N LEU A 8 42.37 -11.35 22.09
CA LEU A 8 41.91 -11.96 20.84
C LEU A 8 42.25 -11.09 19.62
N LEU A 9 42.31 -9.77 19.81
CA LEU A 9 42.70 -8.83 18.76
C LEU A 9 44.17 -8.99 18.37
N ASP A 10 45.06 -9.15 19.34
CA ASP A 10 46.51 -9.33 19.10
C ASP A 10 46.75 -10.60 18.29
N LYS A 11 46.05 -11.68 18.65
CA LYS A 11 46.10 -12.96 17.92
C LYS A 11 45.59 -12.84 16.48
N ALA A 12 44.48 -12.13 16.27
CA ALA A 12 43.92 -11.93 14.94
C ALA A 12 44.86 -11.12 14.05
N MET A 13 45.49 -10.09 14.63
CA MET A 13 46.44 -9.23 13.92
C MET A 13 47.70 -10.00 13.49
N LEU A 14 48.26 -10.82 14.38
CA LEU A 14 49.43 -11.66 14.06
C LEU A 14 49.13 -12.66 12.96
N ARG A 15 47.97 -13.34 13.03
CA ARG A 15 47.57 -14.31 12.00
C ARG A 15 47.32 -13.64 10.66
N TYR A 16 46.69 -12.47 10.65
CA TYR A 16 46.49 -11.72 9.40
C TYR A 16 47.82 -11.33 8.75
N ALA A 17 48.80 -10.86 9.53
CA ALA A 17 50.12 -10.53 9.03
C ALA A 17 50.84 -11.77 8.44
N GLU A 18 50.80 -12.91 9.15
CA GLU A 18 51.36 -14.18 8.68
C GLU A 18 50.73 -14.64 7.36
N ASN A 19 49.41 -14.54 7.24
CA ASN A 19 48.67 -14.89 6.03
C ASN A 19 48.99 -13.98 4.84
N LEU A 20 49.29 -12.70 5.07
CA LEU A 20 49.71 -11.77 4.00
C LEU A 20 51.11 -12.08 3.47
N GLU A 21 52.07 -12.37 4.36
CA GLU A 21 53.44 -12.68 3.97
C GLU A 21 53.56 -14.03 3.28
N SER A 22 52.73 -14.99 3.68
CA SER A 22 52.73 -16.35 3.13
C SER A 22 52.01 -16.44 1.78
N GLY A 23 51.29 -15.39 1.34
CA GLY A 23 50.56 -15.35 0.07
C GLY A 23 49.46 -16.43 -0.06
N GLU A 24 49.13 -17.12 1.04
CA GLU A 24 48.15 -18.19 1.08
C GLU A 24 46.75 -17.60 1.18
N SER A 25 46.07 -17.51 0.04
CA SER A 25 44.61 -17.46 0.02
C SER A 25 44.11 -18.81 0.54
N ALA A 26 43.59 -18.84 1.77
CA ALA A 26 43.14 -20.03 2.49
C ALA A 26 41.88 -20.68 1.88
N ILE A 27 41.95 -21.08 0.61
CA ILE A 27 40.90 -21.81 -0.10
C ILE A 27 41.43 -23.18 -0.60
N ASP A 28 42.75 -23.36 -0.77
CA ASP A 28 43.27 -24.53 -1.49
C ASP A 28 43.76 -25.70 -0.61
N GLN A 29 43.87 -25.56 0.72
CA GLN A 29 44.44 -26.60 1.58
C GLN A 29 43.46 -27.72 2.03
N ILE A 30 42.46 -28.09 1.22
CA ILE A 30 41.66 -29.31 1.48
C ILE A 30 41.90 -30.41 0.43
N ILE A 31 42.54 -30.12 -0.70
CA ILE A 31 42.69 -31.11 -1.79
C ILE A 31 44.15 -31.32 -2.15
N GLU A 32 44.94 -31.89 -1.25
CA GLU A 32 46.19 -32.54 -1.70
C GLU A 32 46.57 -33.73 -0.82
N SER A 33 45.97 -34.88 -1.13
CA SER A 33 46.45 -36.21 -0.72
C SER A 33 45.79 -37.31 -1.58
N ALA A 34 45.98 -37.28 -2.90
CA ALA A 34 45.95 -38.50 -3.73
C ALA A 34 46.44 -38.18 -5.15
N SER A 35 47.66 -38.62 -5.42
CA SER A 35 48.30 -38.72 -6.72
C SER A 35 47.49 -39.59 -7.70
N GLY A 36 47.30 -39.14 -8.95
CA GLY A 36 47.00 -40.05 -10.06
C GLY A 36 46.19 -39.49 -11.24
N SER A 37 46.89 -39.30 -12.36
CA SER A 37 46.43 -39.40 -13.75
C SER A 37 45.58 -38.27 -14.36
N SER A 38 46.07 -37.78 -15.50
CA SER A 38 45.36 -36.93 -16.45
C SER A 38 44.10 -37.62 -16.97
N GLU A 39 42.96 -37.04 -16.69
CA GLU A 39 41.74 -37.25 -17.46
C GLU A 39 40.99 -35.91 -17.52
N SER A 40 40.54 -35.54 -18.72
CA SER A 40 39.85 -34.28 -18.98
C SER A 40 38.55 -34.23 -18.17
N LEU A 41 38.60 -33.58 -17.02
CA LEU A 41 37.40 -33.29 -16.24
C LEU A 41 36.67 -32.15 -16.95
N ASP A 42 35.57 -32.51 -17.61
CA ASP A 42 34.45 -31.61 -17.84
C ASP A 42 34.15 -30.90 -16.52
N VAL A 43 34.57 -29.63 -16.42
CA VAL A 43 34.33 -28.80 -15.25
C VAL A 43 32.84 -28.53 -15.21
N GLN A 44 32.12 -29.44 -14.57
CA GLN A 44 30.77 -29.19 -14.09
C GLN A 44 30.84 -27.92 -13.23
N PRO A 45 30.13 -26.84 -13.61
CA PRO A 45 30.19 -25.59 -12.88
C PRO A 45 29.71 -25.85 -11.45
N SER A 46 30.64 -25.75 -10.50
CA SER A 46 30.34 -25.98 -9.09
C SER A 46 29.32 -24.96 -8.61
N PRO A 47 28.28 -25.36 -7.86
CA PRO A 47 27.15 -24.51 -7.49
C PRO A 47 27.49 -23.61 -6.29
N ILE A 48 28.68 -23.02 -6.28
CA ILE A 48 29.19 -22.23 -5.16
C ILE A 48 29.29 -20.77 -5.59
N GLY A 49 28.37 -19.98 -5.04
CA GLY A 49 28.33 -18.53 -5.19
C GLY A 49 26.91 -17.99 -5.04
N TRP A 50 26.77 -16.92 -4.25
CA TRP A 50 25.54 -16.10 -4.19
C TRP A 50 25.09 -15.57 -5.57
N ALA A 51 25.99 -15.62 -6.56
CA ALA A 51 25.79 -15.20 -7.94
C ALA A 51 25.00 -16.19 -8.82
N LEU A 52 24.59 -17.36 -8.32
CA LEU A 52 23.77 -18.34 -9.06
C LEU A 52 22.25 -18.09 -8.99
N LYS A 53 21.82 -16.92 -8.52
CA LYS A 53 20.43 -16.52 -8.68
C LYS A 53 20.29 -16.03 -10.12
N SER A 54 19.79 -16.89 -11.01
CA SER A 54 19.23 -16.38 -12.27
C SER A 54 18.31 -15.22 -11.91
N SER A 55 18.56 -14.04 -12.47
CA SER A 55 17.70 -12.89 -12.19
C SER A 55 16.30 -13.31 -12.60
N ALA A 56 15.41 -13.49 -11.62
CA ALA A 56 14.04 -13.88 -11.88
C ALA A 56 13.51 -12.96 -12.99
N SER A 57 13.04 -13.56 -14.09
CA SER A 57 12.59 -12.82 -15.26
C SER A 57 11.59 -11.76 -14.80
N ARG A 58 12.03 -10.50 -14.81
CA ARG A 58 11.16 -9.38 -14.44
C ARG A 58 10.10 -9.32 -15.53
N ARG A 59 8.90 -9.82 -15.22
CA ARG A 59 7.75 -9.69 -16.09
C ARG A 59 7.56 -8.21 -16.38
N GLY A 60 7.80 -7.82 -17.63
CA GLY A 60 7.61 -6.44 -18.06
C GLY A 60 6.14 -6.03 -17.95
N LEU A 61 5.89 -4.72 -17.92
CA LEU A 61 4.52 -4.21 -17.93
C LEU A 61 3.77 -4.66 -19.18
N THR A 62 2.52 -5.07 -19.00
CA THR A 62 1.63 -5.42 -20.11
C THR A 62 1.29 -4.19 -20.94
N LYS A 63 0.81 -4.39 -22.18
CA LYS A 63 0.40 -3.28 -23.06
C LYS A 63 -0.67 -2.40 -22.39
N ASN A 64 -1.64 -3.02 -21.71
CA ASN A 64 -2.72 -2.32 -21.02
C ASN A 64 -2.17 -1.49 -19.85
N GLN A 65 -1.23 -2.05 -19.07
CA GLN A 65 -0.61 -1.32 -17.95
C GLN A 65 0.16 -0.10 -18.45
N LYS A 66 0.92 -0.25 -19.54
CA LYS A 66 1.64 0.86 -20.17
C LYS A 66 0.67 1.92 -20.67
N LYS A 67 -0.39 1.53 -21.38
CA LYS A 67 -1.41 2.45 -21.89
C LYS A 67 -2.00 3.29 -20.74
N TYR A 68 -2.48 2.63 -19.69
CA TYR A 68 -3.07 3.30 -18.54
C TYR A 68 -2.11 4.30 -17.88
N LEU A 69 -0.86 3.88 -17.63
CA LEU A 69 0.14 4.77 -17.02
C LEU A 69 0.51 5.94 -17.92
N THR A 70 0.54 5.74 -19.24
CA THR A 70 0.73 6.83 -20.21
C THR A 70 -0.43 7.81 -20.18
N ASP A 71 -1.67 7.33 -20.12
CA ASP A 71 -2.86 8.18 -20.07
C ASP A 71 -2.88 9.04 -18.80
N ILE A 72 -2.56 8.45 -17.64
CA ILE A 72 -2.40 9.18 -16.37
C ILE A 72 -1.27 10.22 -16.45
N PHE A 73 -0.16 9.88 -17.11
CA PHE A 73 0.95 10.81 -17.31
C PHE A 73 0.55 12.01 -18.18
N LEU A 74 -0.10 11.76 -19.33
CA LEU A 74 -0.58 12.82 -20.23
C LEU A 74 -1.62 13.72 -19.55
N LEU A 75 -2.51 13.13 -18.74
CA LEU A 75 -3.46 13.88 -17.93
C LEU A 75 -2.72 14.80 -16.96
N GLY A 76 -1.69 14.32 -16.28
CA GLY A 76 -0.85 15.12 -15.40
C GLY A 76 -0.07 16.23 -16.12
N GLU A 77 0.34 15.99 -17.37
CA GLU A 77 0.96 17.01 -18.22
C GLU A 77 -0.03 18.14 -18.54
N GLN A 78 -1.26 17.78 -18.91
CA GLN A 78 -2.34 18.72 -19.23
C GLN A 78 -2.77 19.53 -18.00
N THR A 79 -2.88 18.90 -16.83
CA THR A 79 -3.28 19.57 -15.57
C THR A 79 -2.10 20.25 -14.87
N ARG A 80 -0.86 20.08 -15.37
CA ARG A 80 0.40 20.50 -14.73
C ARG A 80 0.60 19.91 -13.33
N GLN A 81 -0.13 18.85 -12.98
CA GLN A 81 -0.06 18.20 -11.68
C GLN A 81 0.28 16.73 -11.87
N LYS A 82 1.44 16.32 -11.35
CA LYS A 82 1.85 14.92 -11.37
C LYS A 82 0.99 14.12 -10.39
N ALA A 83 0.42 13.02 -10.87
CA ALA A 83 -0.31 12.08 -10.02
C ALA A 83 0.62 11.40 -9.00
N ASP A 84 0.11 11.16 -7.80
CA ASP A 84 0.84 10.46 -6.74
C ASP A 84 0.99 8.96 -7.10
N PRO A 85 2.20 8.38 -6.97
CA PRO A 85 2.43 6.99 -7.34
C PRO A 85 1.62 5.98 -6.51
N ASP A 86 1.32 6.26 -5.25
CA ASP A 86 0.52 5.38 -4.40
C ASP A 86 -0.95 5.42 -4.84
N ASP A 87 -1.46 6.60 -5.17
CA ASP A 87 -2.82 6.75 -5.66
C ASP A 87 -3.01 6.12 -7.04
N VAL A 88 -2.03 6.26 -7.94
CA VAL A 88 -2.03 5.55 -9.23
C VAL A 88 -2.01 4.04 -9.02
N SER A 89 -1.26 3.55 -8.03
CA SER A 89 -1.22 2.12 -7.71
C SER A 89 -2.58 1.62 -7.21
N LYS A 90 -3.26 2.38 -6.35
CA LYS A 90 -4.64 2.07 -5.89
C LYS A 90 -5.63 2.13 -7.04
N SER A 91 -5.56 3.14 -7.89
CA SER A 91 -6.47 3.32 -9.03
C SER A 91 -6.29 2.20 -10.06
N MET A 92 -5.05 1.76 -10.31
CA MET A 92 -4.79 0.59 -11.17
C MET A 92 -5.46 -0.67 -10.63
N ARG A 93 -5.43 -0.93 -9.32
CA ARG A 93 -6.13 -2.10 -8.73
C ARG A 93 -7.64 -2.07 -8.97
N LYS A 94 -8.23 -0.88 -9.01
CA LYS A 94 -9.68 -0.67 -9.20
C LYS A 94 -10.09 -0.47 -10.66
N ALA A 95 -9.15 -0.31 -11.59
CA ALA A 95 -9.43 -0.03 -13.00
C ALA A 95 -10.25 -1.14 -13.66
N ARG A 96 -11.31 -0.76 -14.37
CA ARG A 96 -12.22 -1.65 -15.10
C ARG A 96 -12.20 -1.37 -16.60
N ASP A 97 -12.48 -2.39 -17.39
CA ASP A 97 -12.69 -2.27 -18.84
C ASP A 97 -14.15 -1.90 -19.15
N THR A 98 -14.47 -1.67 -20.42
CA THR A 98 -15.85 -1.33 -20.87
C THR A 98 -16.87 -2.39 -20.51
N ASP A 99 -16.45 -3.65 -20.40
CA ASP A 99 -17.29 -4.79 -20.00
C ASP A 99 -17.44 -4.92 -18.47
N GLY A 100 -16.92 -3.97 -17.68
CA GLY A 100 -16.98 -3.99 -16.20
C GLY A 100 -16.01 -4.96 -15.53
N SER A 101 -15.32 -5.79 -16.32
CA SER A 101 -14.26 -6.70 -15.83
C SER A 101 -12.99 -5.93 -15.43
N SER A 102 -12.15 -6.52 -14.57
CA SER A 102 -10.90 -5.88 -14.13
C SER A 102 -9.92 -5.68 -15.28
N LEU A 103 -9.43 -4.45 -15.46
CA LEU A 103 -8.53 -4.06 -16.54
C LEU A 103 -7.16 -4.77 -16.45
N PHE A 104 -6.75 -5.13 -15.23
CA PHE A 104 -5.50 -5.85 -14.98
C PHE A 104 -5.76 -7.14 -14.21
N LYS A 105 -5.36 -8.27 -14.78
CA LYS A 105 -5.39 -9.55 -14.07
C LYS A 105 -4.32 -9.56 -12.99
N PHE A 106 -4.71 -9.38 -11.74
CA PHE A 106 -3.85 -9.70 -10.61
C PHE A 106 -3.91 -11.21 -10.41
N SER A 107 -2.97 -11.96 -10.99
CA SER A 107 -2.74 -13.30 -10.47
C SER A 107 -2.27 -13.12 -9.04
N ARG A 108 -3.17 -13.27 -8.06
CA ARG A 108 -2.81 -13.46 -6.65
C ARG A 108 -1.75 -14.54 -6.73
N LEU A 109 -0.48 -14.17 -6.49
CA LEU A 109 0.62 -15.12 -6.52
C LEU A 109 0.18 -16.19 -5.52
N SER A 110 -0.27 -17.31 -6.07
CA SER A 110 -0.58 -18.50 -5.30
C SER A 110 0.78 -18.94 -4.80
N SER A 111 1.22 -18.35 -3.69
CA SER A 111 2.13 -18.99 -2.77
C SER A 111 1.36 -20.15 -2.15
N LYS A 112 0.98 -21.12 -3.00
CA LYS A 112 0.76 -22.49 -2.58
C LYS A 112 2.12 -22.92 -2.06
N LYS A 113 2.35 -22.72 -0.75
CA LYS A 113 3.18 -23.66 -0.01
C LYS A 113 2.42 -24.98 -0.13
N SER A 114 2.72 -25.74 -1.19
CA SER A 114 2.30 -27.12 -1.29
C SER A 114 3.02 -27.86 -0.17
N ILE A 115 2.33 -28.07 0.94
CA ILE A 115 2.67 -29.16 1.85
C ILE A 115 2.32 -30.43 1.06
N PRO A 116 3.25 -31.37 0.84
CA PRO A 116 2.91 -32.60 0.16
C PRO A 116 2.19 -33.48 1.17
N GLU A 117 0.87 -33.64 1.00
CA GLU A 117 0.18 -34.76 1.64
C GLU A 117 -0.82 -35.35 0.66
N ALA A 118 -0.63 -36.64 0.42
CA ALA A 118 -1.38 -37.44 -0.52
C ALA A 118 -2.81 -37.66 0.01
N ASN A 119 -3.82 -37.47 -0.84
CA ASN A 119 -4.75 -38.54 -1.24
C ASN A 119 -5.88 -38.00 -2.13
N SER A 120 -6.44 -38.95 -2.87
CA SER A 120 -7.32 -38.92 -4.04
C SER A 120 -8.72 -38.32 -3.88
N THR A 121 -9.13 -37.61 -4.95
CA THR A 121 -10.43 -37.63 -5.67
C THR A 121 -11.76 -37.66 -4.90
N SER A 122 -12.57 -36.61 -5.07
CA SER A 122 -14.00 -36.71 -5.40
C SER A 122 -14.59 -35.35 -5.81
N ASP A 123 -15.45 -35.38 -6.82
CA ASP A 123 -16.22 -34.27 -7.40
C ASP A 123 -17.34 -33.72 -6.48
N ASN A 124 -17.76 -32.49 -6.83
CA ASN A 124 -18.91 -31.70 -6.38
C ASN A 124 -18.77 -31.01 -5.01
N ASP A 125 -18.87 -29.68 -5.00
CA ASP A 125 -20.09 -28.99 -4.58
C ASP A 125 -19.96 -27.47 -4.83
N ASP A 126 -21.11 -26.85 -5.13
CA ASP A 126 -21.33 -25.40 -5.05
C ASP A 126 -20.81 -24.85 -3.73
N ASP A 127 -20.08 -23.73 -3.78
CA ASP A 127 -20.05 -22.79 -2.66
C ASP A 127 -20.16 -21.38 -3.23
N GLU A 128 -21.36 -20.82 -3.05
CA GLU A 128 -21.58 -19.39 -2.97
C GLU A 128 -20.70 -18.77 -1.86
N ASP A 129 -20.42 -17.48 -2.03
CA ASP A 129 -19.91 -16.55 -1.03
C ASP A 129 -18.38 -16.51 -0.80
N ASP A 130 -17.77 -15.43 -1.27
CA ASP A 130 -16.98 -14.63 -0.34
C ASP A 130 -17.01 -13.16 -0.78
N ASN A 131 -17.94 -12.48 -0.14
CA ASN A 131 -18.19 -11.05 -0.09
C ASN A 131 -16.94 -10.21 0.29
N ASP A 132 -15.96 -10.11 -0.62
CA ASP A 132 -14.75 -9.27 -0.46
C ASP A 132 -14.99 -7.80 -0.87
N ASN A 133 -16.25 -7.32 -0.84
CA ASN A 133 -16.62 -5.95 -1.24
C ASN A 133 -17.10 -5.07 -0.06
N ASP A 134 -17.15 -5.62 1.15
CA ASP A 134 -17.64 -4.90 2.34
C ASP A 134 -16.56 -4.08 3.07
N ASP A 135 -15.26 -4.40 2.86
CA ASP A 135 -14.17 -3.70 3.54
C ASP A 135 -13.84 -2.33 2.90
N ASP A 136 -13.99 -2.21 1.58
CA ASP A 136 -13.77 -0.93 0.85
C ASP A 136 -14.92 0.07 1.14
N LEU A 137 -16.17 -0.41 1.18
CA LEU A 137 -17.35 0.40 1.53
C LEU A 137 -17.36 0.81 3.01
N SER A 138 -16.87 -0.03 3.92
CA SER A 138 -16.72 0.33 5.34
C SER A 138 -15.72 1.48 5.52
N SER A 139 -14.60 1.44 4.78
CA SER A 139 -13.58 2.50 4.86
C SER A 139 -14.07 3.86 4.36
N GLU A 140 -14.86 3.89 3.28
CA GLU A 140 -15.44 5.11 2.72
C GLU A 140 -16.52 5.69 3.65
N LYS A 141 -17.38 4.84 4.22
CA LYS A 141 -18.41 5.26 5.19
C LYS A 141 -17.80 5.85 6.46
N GLU A 142 -16.72 5.25 6.98
CA GLU A 142 -16.05 5.76 8.18
C GLU A 142 -15.35 7.11 7.88
N TYR A 143 -14.76 7.27 6.70
CA TYR A 143 -14.21 8.56 6.27
C TYR A 143 -15.29 9.65 6.17
N HIS A 144 -16.44 9.33 5.58
CA HIS A 144 -17.59 10.25 5.52
C HIS A 144 -18.10 10.60 6.93
N ARG A 145 -18.21 9.61 7.81
CA ARG A 145 -18.63 9.82 9.20
C ARG A 145 -17.70 10.77 9.95
N ILE A 146 -16.39 10.54 9.89
CA ILE A 146 -15.39 11.39 10.56
C ILE A 146 -15.41 12.80 9.95
N ARG A 147 -15.51 12.91 8.62
CA ARG A 147 -15.63 14.20 7.94
C ARG A 147 -16.86 14.98 8.42
N ASP A 148 -18.02 14.33 8.51
CA ASP A 148 -19.26 14.97 8.95
C ASP A 148 -19.21 15.35 10.43
N GLU A 149 -18.56 14.54 11.28
CA GLU A 149 -18.30 14.86 12.69
C GLU A 149 -17.40 16.08 12.85
N ILE A 150 -16.28 16.11 12.13
CA ILE A 150 -15.37 17.28 12.10
C ILE A 150 -16.11 18.51 11.60
N LEU A 151 -16.85 18.39 10.49
CA LEU A 151 -17.61 19.50 9.94
C LEU A 151 -18.64 19.99 10.96
N ASN A 152 -19.35 19.11 11.66
CA ASN A 152 -20.30 19.50 12.69
C ASN A 152 -19.63 20.20 13.89
N GLU A 153 -18.41 19.80 14.25
CA GLU A 153 -17.65 20.40 15.36
C GLU A 153 -17.03 21.77 14.99
N ILE A 154 -16.50 21.91 13.77
CA ILE A 154 -15.87 23.16 13.30
C ILE A 154 -16.86 24.12 12.65
N SER A 155 -18.06 23.66 12.30
CA SER A 155 -19.09 24.51 11.73
C SER A 155 -19.35 25.64 12.70
N LEU A 156 -18.98 26.85 12.29
CA LEU A 156 -19.45 28.06 12.92
C LEU A 156 -20.96 28.13 12.69
N ASN A 157 -21.72 27.44 13.53
CA ASN A 157 -23.13 27.72 13.72
C ASN A 157 -23.15 29.10 14.34
N HIS A 158 -23.21 30.14 13.51
CA HIS A 158 -23.64 31.45 13.94
C HIS A 158 -25.16 31.35 14.06
N PRO A 159 -25.72 31.10 15.26
CA PRO A 159 -27.16 31.04 15.41
C PRO A 159 -27.72 32.40 14.98
N ILE A 160 -28.64 32.38 14.03
CA ILE A 160 -29.41 33.57 13.68
C ILE A 160 -30.33 33.82 14.87
N ILE A 161 -29.99 34.80 15.72
CA ILE A 161 -30.75 35.12 16.92
C ILE A 161 -31.48 36.44 16.69
N TYR A 162 -32.78 36.45 16.97
CA TYR A 162 -33.58 37.66 17.08
C TYR A 162 -34.10 37.77 18.51
N ASP A 163 -33.73 38.85 19.21
CA ASP A 163 -34.05 39.07 20.63
C ASP A 163 -33.60 37.85 21.49
N SER A 164 -34.54 37.09 22.07
CA SER A 164 -34.26 35.86 22.83
C SER A 164 -34.48 34.56 22.04
N TYR A 165 -34.74 34.65 20.73
CA TYR A 165 -35.12 33.51 19.90
C TYR A 165 -33.98 33.09 18.97
N ASN A 166 -33.53 31.84 19.10
CA ASN A 166 -32.63 31.21 18.13
C ASN A 166 -33.45 30.73 16.93
N ILE A 167 -33.44 31.49 15.84
CA ILE A 167 -34.21 31.20 14.62
C ILE A 167 -33.78 29.87 14.00
N CYS A 168 -32.48 29.53 14.05
CA CYS A 168 -31.97 28.24 13.55
C CYS A 168 -32.59 27.06 14.33
N GLU A 169 -32.65 27.15 15.67
CA GLU A 169 -33.29 26.13 16.51
C GLU A 169 -34.81 26.06 16.27
N MET A 170 -35.45 27.21 16.05
CA MET A 170 -36.89 27.27 15.78
C MET A 170 -37.26 26.65 14.43
N VAL A 171 -36.38 26.73 13.43
CA VAL A 171 -36.53 26.01 12.16
C VAL A 171 -36.32 24.51 12.38
N ALA A 172 -35.25 24.11 13.08
CA ALA A 172 -34.95 22.70 13.37
C ALA A 172 -36.08 22.00 14.16
N THR A 173 -36.75 22.72 15.05
CA THR A 173 -37.86 22.21 15.86
C THR A 173 -39.25 22.43 15.24
N SER A 174 -39.32 22.95 14.00
CA SER A 174 -40.58 23.26 13.30
C SER A 174 -41.52 24.19 14.09
N LYS A 175 -40.95 25.07 14.92
CA LYS A 175 -41.68 26.04 15.75
C LYS A 175 -41.77 27.41 15.10
N LEU A 176 -40.93 27.72 14.11
CA LEU A 176 -40.96 28.98 13.37
C LEU A 176 -42.37 29.37 12.83
N PRO A 177 -43.16 28.47 12.22
CA PRO A 177 -44.49 28.84 11.70
C PRO A 177 -45.54 29.12 12.80
N LYS A 178 -45.21 28.91 14.08
CA LYS A 178 -46.11 29.26 15.20
C LYS A 178 -46.10 30.75 15.52
N PHE A 179 -45.13 31.50 15.00
CA PHE A 179 -45.14 32.95 15.12
C PHE A 179 -46.28 33.55 14.30
N SER A 180 -46.84 34.64 14.81
CA SER A 180 -47.75 35.45 14.02
C SER A 180 -47.02 36.05 12.81
N ILE A 181 -47.75 36.27 11.72
CA ILE A 181 -47.22 36.94 10.52
C ILE A 181 -46.59 38.29 10.88
N ALA A 182 -47.20 39.03 11.82
CA ALA A 182 -46.67 40.30 12.31
C ALA A 182 -45.27 40.15 12.96
N MET A 183 -45.06 39.10 13.77
CA MET A 183 -43.75 38.85 14.38
C MET A 183 -42.70 38.44 13.35
N LEU A 184 -43.08 37.61 12.37
CA LEU A 184 -42.19 37.24 11.27
C LEU A 184 -41.79 38.46 10.43
N GLN A 185 -42.71 39.39 10.18
CA GLN A 185 -42.40 40.65 9.49
C GLN A 185 -41.41 41.51 10.28
N VAL A 186 -41.51 41.56 11.60
CA VAL A 186 -40.56 42.28 12.47
C VAL A 186 -39.18 41.63 12.41
N ILE A 187 -39.11 40.30 12.51
CA ILE A 187 -37.86 39.54 12.39
C ILE A 187 -37.21 39.79 11.02
N CYS A 188 -37.98 39.70 9.93
CA CYS A 188 -37.49 39.97 8.58
C CYS A 188 -36.94 41.38 8.43
N ARG A 189 -37.61 42.40 9.01
CA ARG A 189 -37.13 43.78 9.01
C ARG A 189 -35.83 43.96 9.79
N TYR A 190 -35.68 43.29 10.94
CA TYR A 190 -34.46 43.34 11.74
C TYR A 190 -33.23 42.80 10.97
N PHE A 191 -33.42 41.76 10.18
CA PHE A 191 -32.37 41.19 9.30
C PHE A 191 -32.33 41.84 7.91
N GLU A 192 -33.03 42.95 7.70
CA GLU A 192 -33.08 43.68 6.42
C GLU A 192 -33.52 42.81 5.22
N LEU A 193 -34.37 41.81 5.47
CA LEU A 193 -34.91 40.93 4.44
C LEU A 193 -36.10 41.60 3.73
N TYR A 194 -36.05 41.63 2.39
CA TYR A 194 -37.13 42.16 1.58
C TYR A 194 -38.33 41.19 1.57
N ILE A 195 -39.46 41.65 2.06
CA ILE A 195 -40.73 40.94 1.96
C ILE A 195 -41.38 41.39 0.65
N LEU A 196 -41.42 40.51 -0.35
CA LEU A 196 -42.21 40.72 -1.56
C LEU A 196 -43.69 40.58 -1.19
N ASN A 197 -44.46 41.66 -1.38
CA ASN A 197 -45.92 41.67 -1.19
C ASN A 197 -46.63 40.88 -2.29
#